data_AF-A0A091S0V8-F1
#
_entry.id   AF-A0A091S0V8-F1
#
_cell.length_a   1.000
_cell.length_b   1.000
_cell.length_c   1.000
_cell.angle_alpha   90.00
_cell.angle_beta   90.00
_cell.angle_gamma   90.00
#
_symmetry.space_group_name_H-M   'P 1'
#
loop_
_entity.id
_entity.type
_entity.pdbx_description
1 polymer ?
#
loop_
_entity_poly.entity_id
_entity_poly.type
_entity_poly.pdbx_seq_one_letter_code
_entity_poly.pdbx_strand_id
1 'polypeptide(L)'
;WAFLEVATNASYNDTLQAYAAGLAEAAVSEQLMYMHWMNTMVGYCGPFKYESEYCEKLRDYLEANLGWMEEQMATGEDPEYWHQVHLALLQLKGLEDSYNGRVDFPRGRFTLSPFGFLDTQVCSQSPSPTFFGYSSSAVGTGWSQGSPPQHRGLRGSCSALLKLLPGQRDLLVAHDTWTSYQSMLRLIKKYTLPFRTSAGGNSQIPGNIQVFSSYPGTIFSEDDFYILSSGLVALETTIGNNNPERWKYLAPRGSVLEWLRNIVANRLARSGPEWAAVFRRFNSGTYNNQWMVVDYKAFMPGRASPPPGLLTVLEQIPYFEEIFNASGNPELVRKYGDWFTYDRNPRAQIFRRNQTQVHDLDSMVRLMRFNNYLQDPLSRCRGCDPPQNAENAISARSDLNPANGTYPFPALRQRCHGGTDMKVTSSGMAPTFGLVAASGPPWDNVPPFRWSTSPCASLLHMGHPDLWTFPPVKVHWD
;
A
#
# COMPACT_ATOMS: atom_id res chain seq x y z
N TRP A 1 0.09 10.86 13.68
CA TRP A 1 1.35 10.74 12.94
C TRP A 1 2.52 10.85 13.90
N ALA A 2 3.44 9.90 13.85
CA ALA A 2 4.84 10.15 14.19
C ALA A 2 5.59 10.58 12.93
N PHE A 3 6.78 11.17 13.09
CA PHE A 3 7.63 11.63 11.99
C PHE A 3 9.01 11.01 12.16
N LEU A 4 9.59 10.52 11.07
CA LEU A 4 10.90 9.89 11.06
C LEU A 4 11.72 10.44 9.90
N GLU A 5 12.94 10.88 10.19
CA GLU A 5 13.94 11.20 9.18
C GLU A 5 15.15 10.28 9.34
N VAL A 6 15.54 9.63 8.24
CA VAL A 6 16.74 8.77 8.18
C VAL A 6 17.61 9.27 7.05
N ALA A 7 18.86 9.62 7.36
CA ALA A 7 19.86 10.03 6.39
C ALA A 7 21.11 9.16 6.51
N THR A 8 21.70 8.77 5.37
CA THR A 8 22.95 7.98 5.35
C THR A 8 24.12 8.78 4.78
N ASN A 9 25.33 8.46 5.24
CA ASN A 9 26.55 9.18 4.87
C ASN A 9 27.15 8.58 3.57
N ALA A 10 27.14 9.37 2.49
CA ALA A 10 27.67 9.01 1.17
C ALA A 10 29.16 8.62 1.13
N SER A 11 29.91 8.92 2.20
CA SER A 11 31.33 8.53 2.36
C SER A 11 31.52 7.01 2.50
N TYR A 12 30.47 6.28 2.87
CA TYR A 12 30.47 4.81 2.98
C TYR A 12 29.89 4.16 1.72
N ASN A 13 30.20 2.87 1.52
CA ASN A 13 29.58 2.09 0.46
C ASN A 13 28.06 1.92 0.70
N ASP A 14 27.31 1.72 -0.37
CA ASP A 14 25.85 1.70 -0.32
C ASP A 14 25.31 0.56 0.55
N THR A 15 25.99 -0.59 0.59
CA THR A 15 25.56 -1.76 1.37
C THR A 15 25.60 -1.50 2.87
N LEU A 16 26.67 -0.87 3.37
CA LEU A 16 26.75 -0.43 4.76
C LEU A 16 25.76 0.70 5.05
N GLN A 17 25.58 1.65 4.13
CA GLN A 17 24.56 2.70 4.28
C GLN A 17 23.15 2.11 4.41
N ALA A 18 22.77 1.17 3.55
CA ALA A 18 21.45 0.56 3.57
C ALA A 18 21.18 -0.24 4.84
N TYR A 19 22.13 -1.08 5.27
CA TYR A 19 22.04 -1.78 6.55
C TYR A 19 21.93 -0.80 7.73
N ALA A 20 22.75 0.24 7.74
CA ALA A 20 22.73 1.27 8.79
C ALA A 20 21.43 2.09 8.81
N ALA A 21 20.78 2.33 7.67
CA ALA A 21 19.46 2.96 7.62
C ALA A 21 18.41 2.11 8.35
N GLY A 22 18.44 0.79 8.15
CA GLY A 22 17.60 -0.18 8.88
C GLY A 22 17.87 -0.17 10.38
N LEU A 23 19.16 -0.23 10.78
CA LEU A 23 19.56 -0.15 12.19
C LEU A 23 19.03 1.14 12.84
N ALA A 24 19.24 2.28 12.20
CA ALA A 24 18.87 3.59 12.73
C ALA A 24 17.35 3.75 12.89
N GLU A 25 16.56 3.30 11.91
CA GLU A 25 15.10 3.32 12.01
C GLU A 25 14.59 2.47 13.18
N ALA A 26 15.10 1.24 13.32
CA ALA A 26 14.70 0.35 14.41
C ALA A 26 15.05 0.95 15.78
N ALA A 27 16.28 1.46 15.94
CA ALA A 27 16.76 2.03 17.21
C ALA A 27 15.93 3.23 17.70
N VAL A 28 15.32 4.02 16.79
CA VAL A 28 14.47 5.17 17.17
C VAL A 28 12.97 4.87 17.18
N SER A 29 12.55 3.70 16.70
CA SER A 29 11.13 3.33 16.58
C SER A 29 10.73 1.99 17.22
N GLU A 30 11.65 1.33 17.94
CA GLU A 30 11.48 0.02 18.61
C GLU A 30 10.12 -0.15 19.31
N GLN A 31 9.71 0.81 20.15
CA GLN A 31 8.43 0.75 20.87
C GLN A 31 7.22 0.81 19.92
N LEU A 32 7.29 1.62 18.86
CA LEU A 32 6.23 1.70 17.84
C LEU A 32 6.19 0.41 17.02
N MET A 33 7.35 -0.18 16.69
CA MET A 33 7.47 -1.46 16.00
C MET A 33 6.86 -2.60 16.81
N TYR A 34 7.18 -2.69 18.10
CA TYR A 34 6.59 -3.65 19.01
C TYR A 34 5.06 -3.51 19.06
N MET A 35 4.55 -2.30 19.30
CA MET A 35 3.10 -2.07 19.39
C MET A 35 2.39 -2.35 18.05
N HIS A 36 3.01 -2.02 16.92
CA HIS A 36 2.43 -2.30 15.61
C HIS A 36 2.39 -3.81 15.32
N TRP A 37 3.51 -4.52 15.54
CA TRP A 37 3.59 -5.97 15.43
C TRP A 37 2.52 -6.66 16.30
N MET A 38 2.34 -6.20 17.54
CA MET A 38 1.29 -6.69 18.44
C MET A 38 -0.12 -6.42 17.89
N ASN A 39 -0.37 -5.28 17.26
CA ASN A 39 -1.68 -4.95 16.70
C ASN A 39 -2.00 -5.70 15.40
N THR A 40 -1.01 -5.99 14.54
CA THR A 40 -1.24 -6.47 13.17
C THR A 40 -0.77 -7.91 12.91
N MET A 41 0.40 -8.30 13.41
CA MET A 41 1.07 -9.55 13.01
C MET A 41 1.08 -10.63 14.09
N VAL A 42 0.87 -10.30 15.37
CA VAL A 42 0.99 -11.28 16.46
C VAL A 42 0.09 -12.50 16.25
N GLY A 43 0.70 -13.69 16.28
CA GLY A 43 0.01 -14.95 16.04
C GLY A 43 -0.30 -15.25 14.56
N TYR A 44 0.02 -14.38 13.61
CA TYR A 44 0.09 -14.77 12.19
C TYR A 44 1.20 -15.82 12.02
N CYS A 45 0.87 -16.94 11.37
CA CYS A 45 1.68 -18.16 11.30
C CYS A 45 2.41 -18.59 12.59
N GLY A 46 1.84 -18.27 13.76
CA GLY A 46 2.42 -18.62 15.07
C GLY A 46 2.27 -20.10 15.44
N PRO A 47 2.98 -20.55 16.49
CA PRO A 47 3.21 -21.97 16.79
C PRO A 47 1.98 -22.80 17.23
N PHE A 48 0.81 -22.19 17.38
CA PHE A 48 -0.40 -22.82 17.92
C PHE A 48 -1.60 -22.79 16.95
N LYS A 49 -1.34 -22.74 15.63
CA LYS A 49 -2.40 -22.56 14.61
C LYS A 49 -2.88 -23.86 13.93
N TYR A 50 -4.17 -23.87 13.63
CA TYR A 50 -4.89 -24.89 12.86
C TYR A 50 -4.55 -24.90 11.35
N GLU A 51 -3.93 -23.83 10.83
CA GLU A 51 -3.63 -23.63 9.40
C GLU A 51 -2.14 -23.92 9.08
N SER A 52 -1.58 -25.01 9.63
CA SER A 52 -0.15 -25.33 9.50
C SER A 52 0.30 -25.44 8.03
N GLU A 53 -0.44 -26.16 7.19
CA GLU A 53 -0.12 -26.37 5.77
C GLU A 53 -0.04 -25.06 4.97
N TYR A 54 -0.89 -24.07 5.29
CA TYR A 54 -0.84 -22.74 4.68
C TYR A 54 0.47 -22.03 5.03
N CYS A 55 0.83 -22.03 6.31
CA CYS A 55 2.02 -21.36 6.82
C CYS A 55 3.31 -22.05 6.35
N GLU A 56 3.32 -23.38 6.24
CA GLU A 56 4.43 -24.13 5.66
C GLU A 56 4.61 -23.75 4.18
N LYS A 57 3.55 -23.81 3.37
CA LYS A 57 3.62 -23.42 1.95
C LYS A 57 4.02 -21.95 1.74
N LEU A 58 3.59 -21.05 2.63
CA LEU A 58 3.96 -19.63 2.59
C LEU A 58 5.45 -19.43 2.95
N ARG A 59 5.95 -20.10 4.00
CA ARG A 59 7.37 -20.08 4.37
C ARG A 59 8.22 -20.60 3.21
N ASP A 60 7.89 -21.78 2.68
CA ASP A 60 8.64 -22.44 1.61
C ASP A 60 8.64 -21.57 0.33
N TYR A 61 7.54 -20.87 0.03
CA TYR A 61 7.48 -19.88 -1.06
C TYR A 61 8.42 -18.69 -0.82
N LEU A 62 8.41 -18.10 0.38
CA LEU A 62 9.25 -16.94 0.72
C LEU A 62 10.74 -17.31 0.73
N GLU A 63 11.11 -18.45 1.30
CA GLU A 63 12.48 -18.95 1.30
C GLU A 63 12.99 -19.24 -0.12
N ALA A 64 12.17 -19.89 -0.95
CA ALA A 64 12.50 -20.12 -2.37
C ALA A 64 12.61 -18.81 -3.18
N ASN A 65 11.83 -17.78 -2.84
CA ASN A 65 11.89 -16.47 -3.50
C ASN A 65 13.14 -15.68 -3.11
N LEU A 66 13.48 -15.62 -1.82
CA LEU A 66 14.72 -15.04 -1.32
C LEU A 66 15.95 -15.73 -1.94
N GLY A 67 15.98 -17.07 -1.92
CA GLY A 67 17.07 -17.85 -2.51
C GLY A 67 17.21 -17.62 -4.02
N TRP A 68 16.11 -17.50 -4.76
CA TRP A 68 16.17 -17.14 -6.18
C TRP A 68 16.71 -15.72 -6.40
N MET A 69 16.31 -14.74 -5.60
CA MET A 69 16.87 -13.39 -5.70
C MET A 69 18.39 -13.39 -5.39
N GLU A 70 18.86 -14.19 -4.43
CA GLU A 70 20.31 -14.38 -4.20
C GLU A 70 21.03 -14.97 -5.42
N GLU A 71 20.46 -15.98 -6.08
CA GLU A 71 21.00 -16.53 -7.32
C GLU A 71 21.12 -15.46 -8.40
N GLN A 72 20.09 -14.62 -8.58
CA GLN A 72 20.10 -13.55 -9.58
C GLN A 72 21.14 -12.46 -9.26
N MET A 73 21.23 -12.02 -8.00
CA MET A 73 22.27 -11.08 -7.54
C MET A 73 23.69 -11.60 -7.80
N ALA A 74 23.89 -12.93 -7.82
CA ALA A 74 25.17 -13.57 -8.11
C ALA A 74 25.52 -13.71 -9.61
N THR A 75 24.56 -13.51 -10.54
CA THR A 75 24.83 -13.61 -11.99
C THR A 75 25.63 -12.42 -12.53
N GLY A 76 25.47 -11.24 -11.93
CA GLY A 76 26.00 -9.98 -12.47
C GLY A 76 25.20 -9.38 -13.64
N GLU A 77 24.11 -10.03 -14.07
CA GLU A 77 23.16 -9.44 -15.03
C GLU A 77 22.35 -8.31 -14.36
N ASP A 78 21.79 -7.40 -15.16
CA ASP A 78 20.99 -6.24 -14.72
C ASP A 78 21.52 -5.55 -13.43
N PRO A 79 22.79 -5.09 -13.43
CA PRO A 79 23.53 -4.75 -12.21
C PRO A 79 23.02 -3.49 -11.49
N GLU A 80 22.16 -2.70 -12.11
CA GLU A 80 21.45 -1.60 -11.46
C GLU A 80 20.26 -2.15 -10.64
N TYR A 81 19.41 -2.96 -11.26
CA TYR A 81 18.21 -3.51 -10.63
C TYR A 81 18.56 -4.38 -9.42
N TRP A 82 19.47 -5.35 -9.60
CA TRP A 82 19.84 -6.28 -8.53
C TRP A 82 20.66 -5.62 -7.41
N HIS A 83 21.41 -4.55 -7.69
CA HIS A 83 22.00 -3.72 -6.63
C HIS A 83 20.91 -3.07 -5.79
N GLN A 84 19.89 -2.44 -6.39
CA GLN A 84 18.81 -1.82 -5.61
C GLN A 84 17.97 -2.83 -4.81
N VAL A 85 17.74 -4.05 -5.34
CA VAL A 85 17.12 -5.16 -4.59
C VAL A 85 17.99 -5.54 -3.39
N HIS A 86 19.30 -5.73 -3.60
CA HIS A 86 20.24 -6.06 -2.52
C HIS A 86 20.22 -5.01 -1.39
N LEU A 87 20.23 -3.73 -1.74
CA LEU A 87 20.16 -2.64 -0.76
C LEU A 87 18.84 -2.64 0.02
N ALA A 88 17.70 -2.92 -0.62
CA ALA A 88 16.42 -3.01 0.07
C ALA A 88 16.36 -4.19 1.06
N LEU A 89 16.89 -5.36 0.67
CA LEU A 89 17.00 -6.53 1.56
C LEU A 89 17.98 -6.29 2.72
N LEU A 90 19.10 -5.59 2.49
CA LEU A 90 20.04 -5.20 3.54
C LEU A 90 19.44 -4.20 4.53
N GLN A 91 18.63 -3.25 4.07
CA GLN A 91 17.91 -2.32 4.92
C GLN A 91 16.92 -3.06 5.84
N LEU A 92 16.19 -4.04 5.30
CA LEU A 92 15.31 -4.89 6.11
C LEU A 92 16.11 -5.74 7.11
N LYS A 93 17.26 -6.27 6.70
CA LYS A 93 18.15 -7.06 7.57
C LYS A 93 18.69 -6.23 8.74
N GLY A 94 19.11 -4.98 8.49
CA GLY A 94 19.52 -4.05 9.55
C GLY A 94 18.39 -3.72 10.52
N LEU A 95 17.17 -3.53 10.01
CA LEU A 95 16.00 -3.28 10.86
C LEU A 95 15.69 -4.48 11.79
N GLU A 96 15.74 -5.70 11.25
CA GLU A 96 15.57 -6.94 12.04
C GLU A 96 16.70 -7.16 13.05
N ASP A 97 17.96 -6.91 12.67
CA ASP A 97 19.14 -7.10 13.52
C ASP A 97 19.18 -6.12 14.70
N SER A 98 18.87 -4.84 14.46
CA SER A 98 18.81 -3.83 15.53
C SER A 98 17.67 -4.10 16.49
N TYR A 99 16.47 -4.44 15.99
CA TYR A 99 15.33 -4.75 16.86
C TYR A 99 15.60 -5.99 17.74
N ASN A 100 16.35 -6.98 17.21
CA ASN A 100 16.77 -8.16 17.97
C ASN A 100 18.02 -7.91 18.86
N GLY A 101 18.56 -6.69 18.91
CA GLY A 101 19.74 -6.33 19.69
C GLY A 101 21.04 -7.01 19.24
N ARG A 102 21.14 -7.41 17.96
CA ARG A 102 22.24 -8.22 17.41
C ARG A 102 22.72 -7.66 16.06
N VAL A 103 23.61 -6.66 16.12
CA VAL A 103 24.21 -6.06 14.93
C VAL A 103 25.33 -6.96 14.39
N ASP A 104 25.10 -7.58 13.23
CA ASP A 104 26.07 -8.39 12.50
C ASP A 104 25.98 -8.09 10.99
N PHE A 105 26.79 -7.13 10.52
CA PHE A 105 26.75 -6.68 9.13
C PHE A 105 27.21 -7.80 8.16
N PRO A 106 26.33 -8.30 7.26
CA PRO A 106 26.67 -9.43 6.43
C PRO A 106 27.69 -9.06 5.35
N ARG A 107 28.81 -9.79 5.31
CA ARG A 107 29.87 -9.62 4.30
C ARG A 107 29.64 -10.44 3.03
N GLY A 108 28.46 -11.03 2.88
CA GLY A 108 28.10 -11.96 1.82
C GLY A 108 26.60 -12.26 1.84
N ARG A 109 26.22 -13.53 1.60
CA ARG A 109 24.82 -13.99 1.71
C ARG A 109 24.28 -13.81 3.13
N PHE A 110 22.99 -13.56 3.26
CA PHE A 110 22.31 -13.40 4.54
C PHE A 110 20.86 -13.86 4.44
N THR A 111 20.36 -14.46 5.51
CA THR A 111 18.95 -14.86 5.59
C THR A 111 18.12 -13.78 6.27
N LEU A 112 16.86 -13.68 5.83
CA LEU A 112 15.78 -12.95 6.49
C LEU A 112 14.78 -13.97 7.03
N SER A 113 14.24 -13.73 8.22
CA SER A 113 13.19 -14.61 8.76
C SER A 113 11.89 -14.45 7.94
N PRO A 114 11.32 -15.52 7.35
CA PRO A 114 10.08 -15.42 6.58
C PRO A 114 8.90 -14.86 7.38
N PHE A 115 8.86 -15.14 8.68
CA PHE A 115 7.88 -14.62 9.65
C PHE A 115 8.51 -13.67 10.68
N GLY A 116 9.61 -13.00 10.30
CA GLY A 116 10.15 -11.83 11.00
C GLY A 116 9.65 -10.54 10.37
N PHE A 117 10.51 -9.53 10.26
CA PHE A 117 10.11 -8.24 9.65
C PHE A 117 9.84 -8.31 8.14
N LEU A 118 10.16 -9.42 7.47
CA LEU A 118 9.69 -9.65 6.10
C LEU A 118 8.16 -9.69 6.03
N ASP A 119 7.51 -10.29 7.03
CA ASP A 119 6.05 -10.45 7.08
C ASP A 119 5.33 -9.09 7.13
N THR A 120 5.90 -8.11 7.84
CA THR A 120 5.42 -6.70 7.83
C THR A 120 5.59 -6.01 6.47
N GLN A 121 6.46 -6.50 5.58
CA GLN A 121 6.55 -5.97 4.20
C GLN A 121 5.57 -6.68 3.23
N VAL A 122 5.18 -7.92 3.53
CA VAL A 122 4.36 -8.77 2.64
C VAL A 122 2.92 -8.96 3.13
N CYS A 123 2.49 -8.24 4.16
CA CYS A 123 1.15 -8.35 4.76
C CYS A 123 0.02 -8.13 3.73
N SER A 124 0.13 -7.08 2.91
CA SER A 124 -0.79 -6.77 1.79
C SER A 124 -0.70 -7.74 0.61
N GLN A 125 0.38 -8.51 0.52
CA GLN A 125 0.76 -9.31 -0.67
C GLN A 125 0.56 -10.81 -0.47
N SER A 126 0.51 -11.25 0.79
CA SER A 126 0.36 -12.64 1.21
C SER A 126 -0.88 -13.28 0.57
N PRO A 127 -0.71 -14.35 -0.24
CA PRO A 127 -1.85 -15.01 -0.88
C PRO A 127 -2.87 -15.45 0.18
N SER A 128 -4.17 -15.22 -0.10
CA SER A 128 -5.24 -15.69 0.79
C SER A 128 -5.14 -17.21 0.98
N PRO A 129 -5.56 -17.80 2.12
CA PRO A 129 -5.54 -19.26 2.32
C PRO A 129 -6.18 -20.06 1.18
N THR A 130 -7.15 -19.44 0.49
CA THR A 130 -7.79 -19.97 -0.72
C THR A 130 -6.80 -20.29 -1.86
N PHE A 131 -5.73 -19.51 -2.03
CA PHE A 131 -4.68 -19.74 -3.04
C PHE A 131 -4.01 -21.11 -2.85
N PHE A 132 -3.56 -21.42 -1.63
CA PHE A 132 -2.90 -22.69 -1.34
C PHE A 132 -3.88 -23.87 -1.24
N GLY A 133 -5.15 -23.62 -0.94
CA GLY A 133 -6.24 -24.60 -1.04
C GLY A 133 -6.59 -25.00 -2.49
N TYR A 134 -6.37 -24.11 -3.47
CA TYR A 134 -6.47 -24.49 -4.88
C TYR A 134 -5.26 -25.34 -5.33
N SER A 135 -4.06 -25.11 -4.78
CA SER A 135 -2.87 -25.91 -5.09
C SER A 135 -3.03 -27.40 -4.70
N SER A 136 -3.75 -27.70 -3.61
CA SER A 136 -4.07 -29.08 -3.22
C SER A 136 -5.14 -29.75 -4.10
N SER A 137 -6.00 -28.97 -4.79
CA SER A 137 -7.02 -29.53 -5.70
C SER A 137 -6.46 -30.18 -6.98
N ALA A 138 -5.14 -30.10 -7.21
CA ALA A 138 -4.44 -30.90 -8.23
C ALA A 138 -4.29 -32.39 -7.83
N VAL A 139 -4.53 -32.75 -6.56
CA VAL A 139 -4.62 -34.14 -6.09
C VAL A 139 -5.89 -34.27 -5.25
N GLY A 140 -6.95 -34.81 -5.85
CA GLY A 140 -8.30 -34.73 -5.28
C GLY A 140 -8.47 -35.44 -3.94
N THR A 141 -9.11 -34.76 -2.99
CA THR A 141 -9.98 -35.33 -1.95
C THR A 141 -10.90 -34.22 -1.42
N GLY A 142 -12.19 -34.53 -1.23
CA GLY A 142 -13.17 -33.54 -0.79
C GLY A 142 -13.10 -33.31 0.72
N TRP A 143 -13.17 -32.05 1.14
CA TRP A 143 -13.26 -31.66 2.55
C TRP A 143 -14.50 -30.80 2.83
N SER A 144 -15.08 -31.03 3.99
CA SER A 144 -16.41 -30.57 4.41
C SER A 144 -16.43 -29.12 4.88
N GLN A 145 -17.64 -28.53 4.89
CA GLN A 145 -17.87 -27.15 5.32
C GLN A 145 -17.54 -26.93 6.80
N GLY A 146 -16.34 -26.40 7.08
CA GLY A 146 -16.02 -25.64 8.28
C GLY A 146 -15.94 -24.14 7.94
N SER A 147 -16.27 -23.27 8.90
CA SER A 147 -16.34 -21.81 8.73
C SER A 147 -15.10 -21.24 8.00
N PRO A 148 -15.23 -20.57 6.85
CA PRO A 148 -14.08 -20.13 6.08
C PRO A 148 -13.31 -19.02 6.82
N PRO A 149 -11.96 -19.08 6.87
CA PRO A 149 -11.17 -17.98 7.39
C PRO A 149 -11.41 -16.71 6.55
N GLN A 150 -11.34 -15.54 7.20
CA GLN A 150 -11.76 -14.26 6.61
C GLN A 150 -11.23 -14.05 5.19
N HIS A 151 -12.13 -14.02 4.20
CA HIS A 151 -11.77 -13.78 2.80
C HIS A 151 -11.01 -12.45 2.65
N ARG A 152 -9.69 -12.52 2.43
CA ARG A 152 -8.84 -11.35 2.14
C ARG A 152 -9.08 -10.78 0.74
N GLY A 153 -9.63 -11.57 -0.20
CA GLY A 153 -9.75 -11.23 -1.62
C GLY A 153 -10.89 -10.28 -2.05
N LEU A 154 -11.76 -9.81 -1.14
CA LEU A 154 -12.85 -8.87 -1.46
C LEU A 154 -12.85 -7.69 -0.47
N ARG A 155 -11.78 -6.89 -0.50
CA ARG A 155 -11.69 -5.61 0.21
C ARG A 155 -11.56 -4.49 -0.82
N GLY A 156 -12.36 -3.43 -0.68
CA GLY A 156 -12.00 -2.17 -1.32
C GLY A 156 -10.72 -1.66 -0.66
N SER A 157 -9.71 -1.35 -1.46
CA SER A 157 -8.44 -0.79 -0.99
C SER A 157 -8.27 0.58 -1.63
N CYS A 158 -8.25 1.58 -0.76
CA CYS A 158 -7.84 2.96 -1.03
C CYS A 158 -8.62 3.73 -2.10
N SER A 159 -8.58 5.06 -2.00
CA SER A 159 -9.16 5.99 -2.98
C SER A 159 -8.12 7.04 -3.35
N ALA A 160 -7.99 7.35 -4.64
CA ALA A 160 -7.05 8.37 -5.14
C ALA A 160 -7.76 9.40 -6.02
N LEU A 161 -7.26 10.65 -6.02
CA LEU A 161 -7.70 11.69 -6.95
C LEU A 161 -6.54 12.59 -7.38
N LEU A 162 -6.33 12.64 -8.69
CA LEU A 162 -5.43 13.58 -9.36
C LEU A 162 -6.30 14.69 -9.97
N LYS A 163 -6.13 15.93 -9.51
CA LYS A 163 -7.01 17.05 -9.84
C LYS A 163 -6.23 18.25 -10.37
N LEU A 164 -6.39 18.50 -11.66
CA LEU A 164 -6.01 19.76 -12.29
C LEU A 164 -7.02 20.85 -11.86
N LEU A 165 -6.52 21.94 -11.27
CA LEU A 165 -7.35 23.05 -10.80
C LEU A 165 -7.82 23.96 -11.95
N PRO A 166 -8.92 24.73 -11.77
CA PRO A 166 -9.39 25.69 -12.78
C PRO A 166 -8.30 26.67 -13.22
N GLY A 167 -8.14 26.83 -14.53
CA GLY A 167 -7.05 27.62 -15.13
C GLY A 167 -5.69 26.93 -15.12
N GLN A 168 -5.61 25.64 -14.78
CA GLN A 168 -4.37 24.85 -14.67
C GLN A 168 -3.34 25.49 -13.72
N ARG A 169 -3.83 26.24 -12.72
CA ARG A 169 -3.00 26.96 -11.73
C ARG A 169 -2.19 26.04 -10.82
N ASP A 170 -2.66 24.81 -10.64
CA ASP A 170 -2.02 23.78 -9.83
C ASP A 170 -2.54 22.40 -10.26
N LEU A 171 -1.78 21.37 -9.92
CA LEU A 171 -2.18 19.97 -9.97
C LEU A 171 -2.08 19.44 -8.55
N LEU A 172 -3.21 18.98 -8.00
CA LEU A 172 -3.26 18.32 -6.69
C LEU A 172 -3.26 16.80 -6.87
N VAL A 173 -2.52 16.10 -6.04
CA VAL A 173 -2.43 14.63 -6.05
C VAL A 173 -2.72 14.13 -4.64
N ALA A 174 -3.81 13.40 -4.47
CA ALA A 174 -4.31 12.97 -3.17
C ALA A 174 -4.67 11.48 -3.11
N HIS A 175 -4.52 10.92 -1.91
CA HIS A 175 -4.69 9.51 -1.61
C HIS A 175 -5.27 9.28 -0.19
N ASP A 176 -6.26 8.41 -0.05
CA ASP A 176 -6.97 8.03 1.19
C ASP A 176 -6.86 6.49 1.33
N THR A 177 -6.04 6.01 2.28
CA THR A 177 -5.76 4.57 2.41
C THR A 177 -6.90 3.87 3.13
N TRP A 178 -7.38 2.73 2.58
CA TRP A 178 -8.34 1.88 3.27
C TRP A 178 -7.68 0.63 3.82
N THR A 179 -7.69 0.46 5.15
CA THR A 179 -7.08 -0.70 5.80
C THR A 179 -7.74 -1.02 7.13
N SER A 180 -7.23 -2.01 7.86
CA SER A 180 -7.65 -2.34 9.23
C SER A 180 -7.39 -1.18 10.17
N TYR A 181 -8.34 -0.90 11.07
CA TYR A 181 -8.14 0.08 12.14
C TYR A 181 -6.99 -0.30 13.09
N GLN A 182 -6.65 -1.58 13.19
CA GLN A 182 -5.49 -2.04 13.98
C GLN A 182 -4.14 -1.56 13.40
N SER A 183 -4.07 -1.18 12.13
CA SER A 183 -2.85 -0.67 11.50
C SER A 183 -2.61 0.83 11.75
N MET A 184 -3.45 1.53 12.50
CA MET A 184 -3.39 3.00 12.63
C MET A 184 -2.24 3.59 13.48
N LEU A 185 -1.19 2.82 13.79
CA LEU A 185 0.11 3.41 14.16
C LEU A 185 0.81 3.88 12.89
N ARG A 186 0.90 5.20 12.69
CA ARG A 186 1.30 5.80 11.42
C ARG A 186 2.54 6.69 11.53
N LEU A 187 3.49 6.50 10.63
CA LEU A 187 4.65 7.36 10.43
C LEU A 187 4.52 8.11 9.10
N ILE A 188 5.06 9.32 9.04
CA ILE A 188 5.51 9.92 7.78
C ILE A 188 7.03 9.89 7.81
N LYS A 189 7.62 9.24 6.81
CA LYS A 189 9.05 8.96 6.73
C LYS A 189 9.69 9.84 5.67
N LYS A 190 10.85 10.43 5.98
CA LYS A 190 11.78 11.07 5.04
C LYS A 190 13.07 10.26 5.02
N TYR A 191 13.37 9.65 3.89
CA TYR A 191 14.64 8.95 3.66
C TYR A 191 15.53 9.81 2.78
N THR A 192 16.78 10.05 3.21
CA THR A 192 17.84 10.72 2.44
C THR A 192 18.99 9.73 2.25
N LEU A 193 18.92 8.95 1.17
CA LEU A 193 19.76 7.79 0.90
C LEU A 193 20.57 8.02 -0.39
N PRO A 194 21.79 8.58 -0.32
CA PRO A 194 22.66 8.82 -1.48
C PRO A 194 23.33 7.54 -2.00
N PHE A 195 22.52 6.53 -2.33
CA PHE A 195 22.95 5.30 -2.98
C PHE A 195 23.34 5.54 -4.45
N ARG A 196 24.25 4.74 -4.97
CA ARG A 196 24.61 4.71 -6.39
C ARG A 196 23.62 3.84 -7.16
N THR A 197 23.52 4.08 -8.47
CA THR A 197 22.65 3.30 -9.36
C THR A 197 23.05 1.83 -9.39
N SER A 198 24.36 1.53 -9.35
CA SER A 198 24.95 0.20 -9.27
C SER A 198 26.21 0.21 -8.39
N ALA A 199 26.64 -0.96 -7.89
CA ALA A 199 27.73 -1.08 -6.92
C ALA A 199 29.08 -0.50 -7.38
N GLY A 200 29.37 -0.52 -8.68
CA GLY A 200 30.58 0.08 -9.28
C GLY A 200 30.34 1.43 -9.96
N GLY A 201 29.14 1.99 -9.89
CA GLY A 201 28.75 3.23 -10.56
C GLY A 201 29.10 4.49 -9.76
N ASN A 202 29.35 5.59 -10.47
CA ASN A 202 29.51 6.93 -9.85
C ASN A 202 28.21 7.76 -9.86
N SER A 203 27.17 7.31 -10.58
CA SER A 203 25.87 7.97 -10.65
C SER A 203 25.05 7.66 -9.40
N GLN A 204 24.46 8.69 -8.80
CA GLN A 204 23.51 8.54 -7.70
C GLN A 204 22.11 8.18 -8.22
N ILE A 205 21.32 7.45 -7.44
CA ILE A 205 19.91 7.17 -7.75
C ILE A 205 19.08 8.47 -7.83
N PRO A 206 18.15 8.60 -8.80
CA PRO A 206 17.27 9.78 -8.89
C PRO A 206 16.36 9.99 -7.67
N GLY A 207 15.83 8.90 -7.10
CA GLY A 207 14.98 8.90 -5.91
C GLY A 207 15.78 8.78 -4.62
N ASN A 208 16.86 9.56 -4.46
CA ASN A 208 17.68 9.56 -3.25
C ASN A 208 17.02 10.25 -2.04
N ILE A 209 16.05 11.14 -2.26
CA ILE A 209 15.15 11.64 -1.19
C ILE A 209 13.75 11.13 -1.46
N GLN A 210 13.12 10.52 -0.45
CA GLN A 210 11.78 9.95 -0.54
C GLN A 210 11.00 10.35 0.70
N VAL A 211 9.84 10.98 0.53
CA VAL A 211 8.88 11.28 1.60
C VAL A 211 7.59 10.51 1.36
N PHE A 212 7.16 9.71 2.35
CA PHE A 212 6.02 8.82 2.19
C PHE A 212 5.30 8.54 3.53
N SER A 213 4.01 8.24 3.47
CA SER A 213 3.23 7.76 4.61
C SER A 213 3.45 6.25 4.78
N SER A 214 3.56 5.76 6.01
CA SER A 214 4.07 4.42 6.33
C SER A 214 3.66 3.96 7.73
N TYR A 215 4.21 2.83 8.16
CA TYR A 215 3.93 2.10 9.39
C TYR A 215 5.25 1.74 10.12
N PRO A 216 5.23 1.48 11.44
CA PRO A 216 6.42 1.05 12.18
C PRO A 216 6.93 -0.32 11.68
N GLY A 217 8.22 -0.41 11.33
CA GLY A 217 8.84 -1.63 10.82
C GLY A 217 8.69 -1.86 9.30
N THR A 218 7.76 -1.17 8.65
CA THR A 218 7.54 -1.26 7.19
C THR A 218 8.45 -0.28 6.45
N ILE A 219 9.47 -0.76 5.73
CA ILE A 219 10.50 0.10 5.09
C ILE A 219 10.07 0.72 3.74
N PHE A 220 8.79 0.62 3.42
CA PHE A 220 8.10 1.25 2.29
C PHE A 220 6.76 1.83 2.76
N SER A 221 5.93 2.34 1.85
CA SER A 221 4.69 3.02 2.19
C SER A 221 3.56 2.07 2.59
N GLU A 222 3.32 0.98 1.84
CA GLU A 222 2.16 0.07 1.97
C GLU A 222 0.79 0.74 1.79
N ASP A 223 0.74 2.07 1.69
CA ASP A 223 -0.50 2.80 1.48
C ASP A 223 -1.06 2.63 0.05
N ASP A 224 -0.33 2.92 -1.05
CA ASP A 224 0.98 3.60 -1.16
C ASP A 224 0.87 5.11 -1.52
N PHE A 225 1.79 5.96 -1.01
CA PHE A 225 1.95 7.37 -1.43
C PHE A 225 3.38 7.89 -1.21
N TYR A 226 4.08 8.31 -2.27
CA TYR A 226 5.47 8.80 -2.25
C TYR A 226 5.65 10.15 -2.96
N ILE A 227 6.53 10.99 -2.42
CA ILE A 227 7.11 12.18 -3.07
C ILE A 227 8.63 11.94 -3.20
N LEU A 228 9.15 12.01 -4.43
CA LEU A 228 10.52 11.58 -4.76
C LEU A 228 11.36 12.74 -5.30
N SER A 229 12.66 12.76 -4.96
CA SER A 229 13.64 13.77 -5.44
C SER A 229 13.80 13.81 -6.96
N SER A 230 13.38 12.76 -7.66
CA SER A 230 13.28 12.73 -9.13
C SER A 230 12.16 13.63 -9.68
N GLY A 231 11.40 14.33 -8.82
CA GLY A 231 10.24 15.14 -9.18
C GLY A 231 8.98 14.31 -9.46
N LEU A 232 9.01 13.03 -9.11
CA LEU A 232 7.89 12.11 -9.26
C LEU A 232 7.05 12.04 -7.98
N VAL A 233 5.75 11.89 -8.14
CA VAL A 233 4.83 11.44 -7.08
C VAL A 233 4.17 10.15 -7.54
N ALA A 234 4.36 9.09 -6.76
CA ALA A 234 3.86 7.75 -7.04
C ALA A 234 2.84 7.35 -5.97
N LEU A 235 1.68 6.85 -6.41
CA LEU A 235 0.60 6.38 -5.55
C LEU A 235 -0.19 5.30 -6.27
N GLU A 236 -0.95 4.49 -5.52
CA GLU A 236 -1.75 3.41 -6.09
C GLU A 236 -3.15 3.31 -5.49
N THR A 237 -3.96 2.41 -6.04
CA THR A 237 -5.09 1.80 -5.31
C THR A 237 -5.17 0.30 -5.63
N THR A 238 -5.32 -0.53 -4.59
CA THR A 238 -5.37 -1.99 -4.78
C THR A 238 -6.71 -2.41 -5.33
N ILE A 239 -6.63 -3.38 -6.23
CA ILE A 239 -7.69 -3.74 -7.17
C ILE A 239 -7.97 -5.25 -7.12
N GLY A 240 -6.94 -6.05 -6.79
CA GLY A 240 -7.06 -7.49 -6.56
C GLY A 240 -7.38 -8.32 -7.82
N ASN A 241 -7.05 -9.61 -7.77
CA ASN A 241 -7.39 -10.56 -8.84
C ASN A 241 -8.50 -11.50 -8.36
N ASN A 242 -9.59 -11.57 -9.13
CA ASN A 242 -10.74 -12.42 -8.84
C ASN A 242 -10.77 -13.69 -9.73
N ASN A 243 -9.88 -13.81 -10.72
CA ASN A 243 -9.79 -14.99 -11.59
C ASN A 243 -8.79 -16.03 -11.03
N PRO A 244 -9.25 -17.20 -10.54
CA PRO A 244 -8.37 -18.19 -9.95
C PRO A 244 -7.39 -18.82 -10.95
N GLU A 245 -7.67 -18.80 -12.26
CA GLU A 245 -6.77 -19.35 -13.28
C GLU A 245 -5.46 -18.55 -13.42
N ARG A 246 -5.42 -17.31 -12.89
CA ARG A 246 -4.22 -16.46 -12.85
C ARG A 246 -3.27 -16.85 -11.71
N TRP A 247 -3.74 -17.58 -10.70
CA TRP A 247 -2.91 -17.97 -9.56
C TRP A 247 -1.73 -18.88 -9.93
N LYS A 248 -1.82 -19.62 -11.05
CA LYS A 248 -0.71 -20.42 -11.59
C LYS A 248 0.54 -19.61 -11.99
N TYR A 249 0.44 -18.29 -12.12
CA TYR A 249 1.57 -17.41 -12.44
C TYR A 249 2.32 -16.92 -11.19
N LEU A 250 1.79 -17.15 -9.98
CA LEU A 250 2.48 -16.84 -8.72
C LEU A 250 3.51 -17.95 -8.45
N ALA A 251 4.70 -17.80 -9.01
CA ALA A 251 5.86 -18.65 -8.74
C ALA A 251 6.84 -17.93 -7.80
N PRO A 252 7.59 -18.65 -6.93
CA PRO A 252 8.64 -18.04 -6.11
C PRO A 252 9.91 -17.73 -6.94
N ARG A 253 10.08 -18.35 -8.11
CA ARG A 253 11.21 -18.11 -9.01
C ARG A 253 10.74 -17.31 -10.23
N GLY A 254 11.60 -16.41 -10.73
CA GLY A 254 11.26 -15.51 -11.84
C GLY A 254 10.43 -14.28 -11.44
N SER A 255 10.21 -14.06 -10.14
CA SER A 255 9.35 -13.00 -9.60
C SER A 255 10.00 -12.25 -8.44
N VAL A 256 9.77 -10.94 -8.37
CA VAL A 256 10.14 -10.09 -7.25
C VAL A 256 8.86 -9.55 -6.63
N LEU A 257 8.71 -9.68 -5.30
CA LEU A 257 7.53 -9.19 -4.59
C LEU A 257 7.35 -7.68 -4.76
N GLU A 258 6.11 -7.21 -4.67
CA GLU A 258 5.72 -5.88 -5.13
C GLU A 258 6.46 -4.78 -4.37
N TRP A 259 6.58 -4.90 -3.04
CA TRP A 259 7.30 -3.92 -2.20
C TRP A 259 8.74 -3.68 -2.66
N LEU A 260 9.45 -4.72 -3.13
CA LEU A 260 10.80 -4.57 -3.69
C LEU A 260 10.76 -3.88 -5.05
N ARG A 261 9.83 -4.26 -5.93
CA ARG A 261 9.66 -3.61 -7.25
C ARG A 261 9.31 -2.13 -7.12
N ASN A 262 8.47 -1.78 -6.15
CA ASN A 262 8.07 -0.44 -5.74
C ASN A 262 9.28 0.38 -5.25
N ILE A 263 10.03 -0.11 -4.27
CA ILE A 263 11.29 0.52 -3.80
C ILE A 263 12.28 0.74 -4.96
N VAL A 264 12.52 -0.28 -5.79
CA VAL A 264 13.50 -0.21 -6.89
C VAL A 264 13.06 0.79 -7.96
N ALA A 265 11.78 0.83 -8.31
CA ALA A 265 11.23 1.82 -9.26
C ALA A 265 11.31 3.25 -8.71
N ASN A 266 10.95 3.47 -7.43
CA ASN A 266 11.06 4.76 -6.76
C ASN A 266 12.50 5.27 -6.70
N ARG A 267 13.48 4.38 -6.47
CA ARG A 267 14.91 4.72 -6.46
C ARG A 267 15.40 5.09 -7.87
N LEU A 268 15.14 4.26 -8.88
CA LEU A 268 15.80 4.36 -10.20
C LEU A 268 15.16 5.35 -11.19
N ALA A 269 13.85 5.61 -11.11
CA ALA A 269 13.14 6.31 -12.19
C ALA A 269 13.34 7.84 -12.22
N ARG A 270 13.59 8.38 -13.42
CA ARG A 270 13.59 9.84 -13.70
C ARG A 270 12.28 10.33 -14.32
N SER A 271 11.46 9.43 -14.86
CA SER A 271 10.19 9.73 -15.53
C SER A 271 9.14 8.65 -15.25
N GLY A 272 7.86 8.96 -15.42
CA GLY A 272 6.77 7.97 -15.27
C GLY A 272 6.93 6.72 -16.16
N PRO A 273 7.31 6.84 -17.45
CA PRO A 273 7.56 5.68 -18.31
C PRO A 273 8.77 4.84 -17.86
N GLU A 274 9.83 5.44 -17.30
CA GLU A 274 10.94 4.70 -16.69
C GLU A 274 10.49 3.94 -15.44
N TRP A 275 9.70 4.59 -14.57
CA TRP A 275 9.12 3.96 -13.39
C TRP A 275 8.33 2.71 -13.77
N ALA A 276 7.43 2.84 -14.75
CA ALA A 276 6.67 1.74 -15.29
C ALA A 276 7.55 0.64 -15.93
N ALA A 277 8.65 1.03 -16.58
CA ALA A 277 9.59 0.09 -17.21
C ALA A 277 10.43 -0.71 -16.20
N VAL A 278 10.73 -0.14 -15.03
CA VAL A 278 11.40 -0.82 -13.92
C VAL A 278 10.42 -1.68 -13.12
N PHE A 279 9.27 -1.13 -12.70
CA PHE A 279 8.31 -1.80 -11.83
C PHE A 279 7.72 -3.09 -12.42
N ARG A 280 7.58 -3.17 -13.75
CA ARG A 280 7.08 -4.37 -14.45
C ARG A 280 8.06 -5.54 -14.53
N ARG A 281 9.35 -5.34 -14.22
CA ARG A 281 10.35 -6.41 -14.24
C ARG A 281 10.00 -7.45 -13.16
N PHE A 282 10.08 -8.74 -13.51
CA PHE A 282 9.81 -9.85 -12.58
C PHE A 282 8.47 -9.73 -11.84
N ASN A 283 7.40 -9.31 -12.52
CA ASN A 283 6.07 -9.16 -11.93
C ASN A 283 5.63 -10.43 -11.18
N SER A 284 5.29 -10.29 -9.90
CA SER A 284 4.87 -11.37 -9.02
C SER A 284 3.40 -11.78 -9.14
N GLY A 285 2.53 -10.91 -9.67
CA GLY A 285 1.07 -11.09 -9.55
C GLY A 285 0.56 -10.99 -8.10
N THR A 286 1.41 -10.55 -7.16
CA THR A 286 1.05 -10.20 -5.78
C THR A 286 0.93 -8.69 -5.65
N TYR A 287 0.10 -8.23 -4.70
CA TYR A 287 -0.31 -6.83 -4.53
C TYR A 287 -0.65 -6.16 -5.86
N ASN A 288 -1.75 -6.61 -6.47
CA ASN A 288 -2.16 -6.11 -7.77
C ASN A 288 -2.81 -4.74 -7.58
N ASN A 289 -2.17 -3.73 -8.19
CA ASN A 289 -2.36 -2.30 -7.93
C ASN A 289 -2.56 -1.53 -9.24
N GLN A 290 -3.37 -0.45 -9.22
CA GLN A 290 -3.36 0.59 -10.26
C GLN A 290 -2.40 1.69 -9.81
N TRP A 291 -1.22 1.75 -10.43
CA TRP A 291 -0.20 2.74 -10.13
C TRP A 291 -0.38 4.00 -10.97
N MET A 292 -0.35 5.16 -10.32
CA MET A 292 -0.35 6.49 -10.91
C MET A 292 0.99 7.15 -10.60
N VAL A 293 1.75 7.52 -11.63
CA VAL A 293 3.02 8.23 -11.48
C VAL A 293 2.90 9.61 -12.13
N VAL A 294 2.89 10.65 -11.30
CA VAL A 294 2.84 12.05 -11.71
C VAL A 294 4.26 12.60 -11.79
N ASP A 295 4.63 13.17 -12.93
CA ASP A 295 5.91 13.84 -13.11
C ASP A 295 5.74 15.36 -13.03
N TYR A 296 5.98 15.94 -11.85
CA TYR A 296 5.86 17.39 -11.66
C TYR A 296 6.91 18.18 -12.44
N LYS A 297 8.00 17.57 -12.93
CA LYS A 297 8.95 18.26 -13.85
C LYS A 297 8.29 18.60 -15.19
N ALA A 298 7.26 17.86 -15.58
CA ALA A 298 6.46 18.14 -16.77
C ALA A 298 5.32 19.14 -16.51
N PHE A 299 4.99 19.45 -15.25
CA PHE A 299 3.91 20.38 -14.93
C PHE A 299 4.36 21.85 -15.00
N MET A 300 3.55 22.69 -15.63
CA MET A 300 3.78 24.15 -15.70
C MET A 300 2.46 24.87 -15.41
N PRO A 301 2.34 25.58 -14.27
CA PRO A 301 1.14 26.33 -13.91
C PRO A 301 0.68 27.29 -15.01
N GLY A 302 -0.63 27.33 -15.26
CA GLY A 302 -1.26 28.26 -16.21
C GLY A 302 -1.10 27.90 -17.71
N ARG A 303 -0.46 26.78 -18.04
CA ARG A 303 -0.39 26.30 -19.44
C ARG A 303 -1.78 25.91 -19.95
N ALA A 304 -2.03 26.04 -21.26
CA ALA A 304 -3.32 25.74 -21.87
C ALA A 304 -3.66 24.23 -21.94
N SER A 305 -2.66 23.36 -21.85
CA SER A 305 -2.84 21.91 -21.79
C SER A 305 -1.67 21.23 -21.05
N PRO A 306 -1.92 20.14 -20.31
CA PRO A 306 -0.88 19.26 -19.80
C PRO A 306 -0.03 18.68 -20.95
N PRO A 307 1.31 18.67 -20.84
CA PRO A 307 2.15 18.00 -21.83
C PRO A 307 2.12 16.46 -21.65
N PRO A 308 2.43 15.70 -22.72
CA PRO A 308 2.70 14.26 -22.60
C PRO A 308 3.78 13.98 -21.56
N GLY A 309 3.63 12.88 -20.81
CA GLY A 309 4.54 12.48 -19.74
C GLY A 309 4.19 12.97 -18.33
N LEU A 310 3.24 13.91 -18.18
CA LEU A 310 2.81 14.39 -16.85
C LEU A 310 2.21 13.27 -15.97
N LEU A 311 1.46 12.34 -16.55
CA LEU A 311 0.87 11.21 -15.85
C LEU A 311 1.17 9.93 -16.64
N THR A 312 1.72 8.94 -15.94
CA THR A 312 1.79 7.55 -16.40
C THR A 312 0.89 6.70 -15.51
N VAL A 313 0.04 5.88 -16.11
CA VAL A 313 -0.77 4.88 -15.40
C VAL A 313 -0.21 3.51 -15.75
N LEU A 314 0.15 2.72 -14.74
CA LEU A 314 0.53 1.32 -14.87
C LEU A 314 -0.49 0.46 -14.12
N GLU A 315 -0.82 -0.68 -14.70
CA GLU A 315 -1.83 -1.57 -14.17
C GLU A 315 -1.31 -2.98 -14.00
N GLN A 316 -1.39 -3.49 -12.76
CA GLN A 316 -1.29 -4.92 -12.49
C GLN A 316 -2.68 -5.59 -12.52
N ILE A 317 -3.77 -4.80 -12.42
CA ILE A 317 -5.10 -4.96 -13.06
C ILE A 317 -5.86 -3.57 -13.10
N PRO A 318 -7.21 -3.35 -13.05
CA PRO A 318 -8.00 -2.90 -14.21
C PRO A 318 -8.76 -1.53 -14.21
N TYR A 319 -8.33 -0.64 -15.09
CA TYR A 319 -8.98 0.44 -15.84
C TYR A 319 -9.00 0.06 -17.33
N PHE A 320 -7.94 -0.57 -17.83
CA PHE A 320 -7.89 -1.13 -19.18
C PHE A 320 -8.88 -2.30 -19.31
N GLU A 321 -9.68 -2.32 -20.39
CA GLU A 321 -10.79 -3.27 -20.55
C GLU A 321 -10.30 -4.74 -20.63
N GLU A 322 -9.22 -5.00 -21.37
CA GLU A 322 -8.59 -6.32 -21.47
C GLU A 322 -8.26 -6.90 -20.09
N ILE A 323 -7.79 -6.02 -19.22
CA ILE A 323 -7.29 -6.29 -17.89
C ILE A 323 -8.46 -6.47 -16.90
N PHE A 324 -9.54 -5.69 -17.06
CA PHE A 324 -10.81 -5.89 -16.34
C PHE A 324 -11.41 -7.27 -16.63
N ASN A 325 -11.40 -7.66 -17.90
CA ASN A 325 -11.89 -8.96 -18.34
C ASN A 325 -10.99 -10.10 -17.85
N ALA A 326 -9.66 -9.96 -17.96
CA ALA A 326 -8.70 -10.99 -17.58
C ALA A 326 -8.69 -11.35 -16.08
N SER A 327 -9.07 -10.40 -15.22
CA SER A 327 -9.09 -10.51 -13.75
C SER A 327 -10.40 -11.05 -13.16
N GLY A 328 -11.38 -11.43 -13.99
CA GLY A 328 -12.62 -12.09 -13.55
C GLY A 328 -13.75 -11.15 -13.12
N ASN A 329 -13.57 -9.83 -13.22
CA ASN A 329 -14.60 -8.87 -12.85
C ASN A 329 -15.94 -9.00 -13.63
N PRO A 330 -16.00 -9.42 -14.91
CA PRO A 330 -17.27 -9.65 -15.60
C PRO A 330 -18.21 -10.64 -14.91
N GLU A 331 -17.69 -11.63 -14.18
CA GLU A 331 -18.50 -12.56 -13.41
C GLU A 331 -19.10 -11.91 -12.15
N LEU A 332 -18.31 -11.06 -11.48
CA LEU A 332 -18.76 -10.28 -10.33
C LEU A 332 -19.79 -9.22 -10.75
N VAL A 333 -19.61 -8.57 -11.89
CA VAL A 333 -20.63 -7.68 -12.49
C VAL A 333 -21.92 -8.45 -12.80
N ARG A 334 -21.83 -9.65 -13.38
CA ARG A 334 -23.02 -10.50 -13.64
C ARG A 334 -23.75 -10.90 -12.35
N LYS A 335 -23.00 -11.14 -11.26
CA LYS A 335 -23.53 -11.64 -9.98
C LYS A 335 -24.04 -10.54 -9.04
N TYR A 336 -23.35 -9.40 -9.01
CA TYR A 336 -23.55 -8.34 -8.00
C TYR A 336 -23.84 -6.95 -8.62
N GLY A 337 -23.74 -6.82 -9.95
CA GLY A 337 -24.08 -5.59 -10.69
C GLY A 337 -23.02 -4.48 -10.58
N ASP A 338 -23.50 -3.25 -10.68
CA ASP A 338 -22.69 -2.05 -10.90
C ASP A 338 -21.62 -1.78 -9.84
N TRP A 339 -21.71 -2.38 -8.64
CA TRP A 339 -20.65 -2.26 -7.61
C TRP A 339 -19.28 -2.73 -8.10
N PHE A 340 -19.23 -3.70 -9.02
CA PHE A 340 -17.99 -4.22 -9.61
C PHE A 340 -17.67 -3.63 -10.99
N THR A 341 -18.44 -2.65 -11.48
CA THR A 341 -18.13 -1.95 -12.75
C THR A 341 -17.15 -0.81 -12.50
N TYR A 342 -16.24 -0.58 -13.44
CA TYR A 342 -15.27 0.51 -13.33
C TYR A 342 -15.93 1.89 -13.20
N ASP A 343 -16.99 2.15 -13.98
CA ASP A 343 -17.56 3.48 -14.16
C ASP A 343 -18.84 3.76 -13.33
N ARG A 344 -19.58 2.72 -12.93
CA ARG A 344 -20.86 2.83 -12.19
C ARG A 344 -20.80 2.32 -10.74
N ASN A 345 -19.65 1.89 -10.22
CA ASN A 345 -19.52 1.68 -8.78
C ASN A 345 -19.74 2.98 -7.97
N PRO A 346 -20.12 2.91 -6.68
CA PRO A 346 -20.42 4.08 -5.87
C PRO A 346 -19.32 5.16 -5.86
N ARG A 347 -18.05 4.77 -5.75
CA ARG A 347 -16.91 5.71 -5.71
C ARG A 347 -16.73 6.45 -7.03
N ALA A 348 -16.76 5.73 -8.15
CA ALA A 348 -16.72 6.33 -9.48
C ALA A 348 -17.87 7.33 -9.71
N GLN A 349 -19.08 7.01 -9.24
CA GLN A 349 -20.22 7.93 -9.31
C GLN A 349 -20.04 9.17 -8.40
N ILE A 350 -19.56 9.00 -7.16
CA ILE A 350 -19.31 10.12 -6.24
C ILE A 350 -18.21 11.03 -6.78
N PHE A 351 -17.09 10.48 -7.28
CA PHE A 351 -16.05 11.28 -7.93
C PHE A 351 -16.58 12.02 -9.16
N ARG A 352 -17.33 11.35 -10.05
CA ARG A 352 -17.94 11.97 -11.24
C ARG A 352 -18.83 13.16 -10.87
N ARG A 353 -19.60 13.06 -9.78
CA ARG A 353 -20.48 14.12 -9.28
C ARG A 353 -19.72 15.25 -8.58
N ASN A 354 -18.69 14.94 -7.79
CA ASN A 354 -18.10 15.88 -6.84
C ASN A 354 -16.72 16.44 -7.23
N GLN A 355 -15.96 15.86 -8.16
CA GLN A 355 -14.57 16.29 -8.46
C GLN A 355 -14.44 17.75 -8.92
N THR A 356 -15.51 18.34 -9.48
CA THR A 356 -15.56 19.76 -9.86
C THR A 356 -15.61 20.71 -8.67
N GLN A 357 -15.99 20.22 -7.49
CA GLN A 357 -16.02 20.98 -6.24
C GLN A 357 -14.62 21.17 -5.63
N VAL A 358 -13.61 20.42 -6.09
CA VAL A 358 -12.22 20.59 -5.69
C VAL A 358 -11.59 21.76 -6.45
N HIS A 359 -11.28 22.83 -5.72
CA HIS A 359 -10.71 24.07 -6.24
C HIS A 359 -9.45 24.53 -5.49
N ASP A 360 -9.08 23.84 -4.41
CA ASP A 360 -7.92 24.10 -3.55
C ASP A 360 -7.61 22.86 -2.68
N LEU A 361 -6.65 22.98 -1.77
CA LEU A 361 -6.25 21.90 -0.85
C LEU A 361 -7.38 21.51 0.12
N ASP A 362 -8.09 22.46 0.71
CA ASP A 362 -9.10 22.16 1.74
C ASP A 362 -10.33 21.45 1.14
N SER A 363 -10.74 21.86 -0.07
CA SER A 363 -11.79 21.16 -0.84
C SER A 363 -11.33 19.78 -1.34
N MET A 364 -10.04 19.58 -1.63
CA MET A 364 -9.48 18.25 -1.91
C MET A 364 -9.55 17.36 -0.66
N VAL A 365 -9.05 17.83 0.49
CA VAL A 365 -9.10 17.13 1.78
C VAL A 365 -10.54 16.71 2.11
N ARG A 366 -11.50 17.64 1.94
CA ARG A 366 -12.92 17.39 2.20
C ARG A 366 -13.53 16.32 1.29
N LEU A 367 -13.15 16.28 0.00
CA LEU A 367 -13.64 15.24 -0.91
C LEU A 367 -12.99 13.89 -0.61
N MET A 368 -11.69 13.86 -0.34
CA MET A 368 -10.97 12.61 -0.05
C MET A 368 -11.39 11.98 1.28
N ARG A 369 -11.86 12.77 2.26
CA ARG A 369 -12.47 12.28 3.50
C ARG A 369 -14.01 12.13 3.43
N PHE A 370 -14.61 12.23 2.25
CA PHE A 370 -16.07 12.25 2.12
C PHE A 370 -16.72 10.90 2.44
N ASN A 371 -17.55 10.88 3.49
CA ASN A 371 -18.48 9.79 3.79
C ASN A 371 -19.77 10.34 4.41
N ASN A 372 -20.85 10.37 3.63
CA ASN A 372 -22.19 10.79 4.07
C ASN A 372 -23.22 9.68 3.82
N TYR A 373 -22.86 8.42 4.10
CA TYR A 373 -23.58 7.23 3.63
C TYR A 373 -25.06 7.12 4.04
N LEU A 374 -25.45 7.79 5.13
CA LEU A 374 -26.82 7.83 5.61
C LEU A 374 -27.76 8.64 4.69
N GLN A 375 -27.21 9.67 4.03
CA GLN A 375 -27.97 10.65 3.24
C GLN A 375 -27.67 10.59 1.74
N ASP A 376 -26.46 10.18 1.34
CA ASP A 376 -26.08 10.13 -0.07
C ASP A 376 -26.77 8.97 -0.80
N PRO A 377 -27.60 9.23 -1.83
CA PRO A 377 -28.25 8.16 -2.60
C PRO A 377 -27.26 7.24 -3.30
N LEU A 378 -26.03 7.71 -3.61
CA LEU A 378 -24.98 6.89 -4.22
C LEU A 378 -24.38 5.87 -3.24
N SER A 379 -24.56 6.07 -1.93
CA SER A 379 -24.09 5.13 -0.90
C SER A 379 -25.03 3.94 -0.68
N ARG A 380 -26.17 3.90 -1.37
CA ARG A 380 -27.16 2.82 -1.24
C ARG A 380 -26.71 1.54 -1.96
N CYS A 381 -26.71 0.44 -1.24
CA CYS A 381 -26.43 -0.91 -1.73
C CYS A 381 -27.73 -1.60 -2.19
N ARG A 382 -27.71 -2.23 -3.37
CA ARG A 382 -28.77 -3.12 -3.82
C ARG A 382 -28.66 -4.47 -3.12
N GLY A 383 -29.74 -4.89 -2.44
CA GLY A 383 -29.77 -6.16 -1.70
C GLY A 383 -29.12 -6.11 -0.32
N CYS A 384 -28.78 -4.91 0.19
CA CYS A 384 -28.50 -4.73 1.60
C CYS A 384 -29.76 -4.35 2.38
N ASP A 385 -29.83 -4.76 3.64
CA ASP A 385 -30.80 -4.27 4.63
C ASP A 385 -30.06 -3.95 5.94
N PRO A 386 -29.97 -2.67 6.38
CA PRO A 386 -30.50 -1.48 5.71
C PRO A 386 -29.80 -1.19 4.36
N PRO A 387 -30.43 -0.44 3.44
CA PRO A 387 -29.86 -0.16 2.13
C PRO A 387 -28.68 0.82 2.17
N GLN A 388 -28.56 1.69 3.18
CA GLN A 388 -27.41 2.57 3.37
C GLN A 388 -26.18 1.75 3.78
N ASN A 389 -25.03 1.96 3.11
CA ASN A 389 -23.80 1.24 3.46
C ASN A 389 -22.58 2.16 3.51
N ALA A 390 -21.86 2.12 4.63
CA ALA A 390 -20.72 2.99 4.92
C ALA A 390 -19.41 2.62 4.17
N GLU A 391 -19.40 1.49 3.45
CA GLU A 391 -18.36 1.15 2.46
C GLU A 391 -18.48 2.01 1.19
N ASN A 392 -19.70 2.44 0.84
CA ASN A 392 -20.00 3.09 -0.43
C ASN A 392 -19.74 4.62 -0.35
N ALA A 393 -18.51 4.99 -0.04
CA ALA A 393 -18.04 6.37 0.17
C ALA A 393 -16.64 6.57 -0.43
N ILE A 394 -16.10 7.80 -0.46
CA ILE A 394 -14.70 8.01 -0.87
C ILE A 394 -13.74 7.51 0.20
N SER A 395 -14.08 7.73 1.48
CA SER A 395 -13.35 7.23 2.64
C SER A 395 -14.28 6.33 3.47
N ALA A 396 -14.10 5.02 3.42
CA ALA A 396 -15.07 4.08 4.01
C ALA A 396 -15.13 4.15 5.56
N ARG A 397 -16.25 3.72 6.13
CA ARG A 397 -16.49 3.57 7.58
C ARG A 397 -17.22 2.28 7.88
N SER A 398 -16.63 1.14 7.52
CA SER A 398 -17.28 -0.17 7.61
C SER A 398 -17.67 -0.53 9.05
N ASP A 399 -17.14 0.15 10.08
CA ASP A 399 -17.53 0.00 11.49
C ASP A 399 -18.96 0.49 11.78
N LEU A 400 -19.48 1.43 10.98
CA LEU A 400 -20.81 2.03 11.15
C LEU A 400 -21.93 1.23 10.47
N ASN A 401 -21.59 0.18 9.72
CA ASN A 401 -22.57 -0.78 9.21
C ASN A 401 -23.10 -1.65 10.38
N PRO A 402 -24.41 -1.94 10.50
CA PRO A 402 -24.94 -2.75 11.59
C PRO A 402 -24.52 -4.24 11.49
N ALA A 403 -24.11 -4.83 12.62
CA ALA A 403 -23.64 -6.22 12.69
C ALA A 403 -24.67 -7.26 12.21
N ASN A 404 -25.96 -7.00 12.46
CA ASN A 404 -27.08 -7.85 12.09
C ASN A 404 -27.70 -7.52 10.73
N GLY A 405 -27.08 -6.64 9.94
CA GLY A 405 -27.56 -6.30 8.59
C GLY A 405 -27.42 -7.45 7.59
N THR A 406 -28.25 -7.42 6.56
CA THR A 406 -28.13 -8.32 5.39
C THR A 406 -27.18 -7.70 4.37
N TYR A 407 -26.18 -8.47 3.91
CA TYR A 407 -25.14 -7.98 2.99
C TYR A 407 -24.82 -9.01 1.89
N PRO A 408 -24.88 -8.64 0.59
CA PRO A 408 -24.65 -9.56 -0.54
C PRO A 408 -23.25 -10.20 -0.60
N PHE A 409 -22.22 -9.54 -0.06
CA PHE A 409 -20.83 -10.01 -0.02
C PHE A 409 -20.02 -9.37 1.14
N PRO A 410 -18.85 -9.93 1.53
CA PRO A 410 -18.17 -9.56 2.78
C PRO A 410 -17.71 -8.10 2.91
N ALA A 411 -17.33 -7.43 1.82
CA ALA A 411 -16.85 -6.03 1.84
C ALA A 411 -17.86 -5.08 2.53
N LEU A 412 -19.15 -5.30 2.27
CA LEU A 412 -20.25 -4.46 2.73
C LEU A 412 -20.64 -4.68 4.21
N ARG A 413 -20.06 -5.67 4.89
CA ARG A 413 -20.41 -6.01 6.28
C ARG A 413 -19.83 -5.01 7.29
N GLN A 414 -20.26 -5.13 8.55
CA GLN A 414 -19.56 -4.49 9.66
C GLN A 414 -18.12 -5.01 9.74
N ARG A 415 -17.13 -4.11 9.71
CA ARG A 415 -15.69 -4.44 9.80
C ARG A 415 -14.94 -3.31 10.50
N CYS A 416 -13.87 -3.65 11.23
CA CYS A 416 -12.92 -2.68 11.79
C CYS A 416 -11.96 -2.20 10.70
N HIS A 417 -12.53 -1.55 9.69
CA HIS A 417 -11.93 -1.24 8.40
C HIS A 417 -12.60 0.00 7.83
N GLY A 418 -11.87 0.74 7.00
CA GLY A 418 -12.35 1.96 6.37
C GLY A 418 -11.18 2.79 5.88
N GLY A 419 -11.44 4.02 5.44
CA GLY A 419 -10.38 5.01 5.28
C GLY A 419 -9.70 5.28 6.63
N THR A 420 -8.37 5.31 6.66
CA THR A 420 -7.57 5.48 7.89
C THR A 420 -6.63 6.68 7.86
N ASP A 421 -6.56 7.39 6.74
CA ASP A 421 -5.81 8.63 6.58
C ASP A 421 -6.34 9.45 5.40
N MET A 422 -5.68 10.56 5.11
CA MET A 422 -5.65 11.17 3.79
C MET A 422 -4.31 11.87 3.63
N LYS A 423 -3.70 11.82 2.44
CA LYS A 423 -2.50 12.56 2.05
C LYS A 423 -2.81 13.38 0.79
N VAL A 424 -2.33 14.61 0.71
CA VAL A 424 -2.35 15.41 -0.54
C VAL A 424 -1.08 16.23 -0.68
N THR A 425 -0.52 16.25 -1.89
CA THR A 425 0.53 17.21 -2.29
C THR A 425 0.08 18.01 -3.52
N SER A 426 0.89 19.01 -3.90
CA SER A 426 0.64 19.92 -5.01
C SER A 426 1.92 20.26 -5.76
N SER A 427 1.81 20.95 -6.90
CA SER A 427 3.00 21.39 -7.65
C SER A 427 3.90 22.36 -6.88
N GLY A 428 3.34 23.11 -5.92
CA GLY A 428 4.10 23.99 -5.02
C GLY A 428 4.70 23.29 -3.80
N MET A 429 4.16 22.14 -3.37
CA MET A 429 4.65 21.41 -2.19
C MET A 429 5.60 20.26 -2.54
N ALA A 430 5.39 19.56 -3.65
CA ALA A 430 6.22 18.42 -4.04
C ALA A 430 7.73 18.75 -4.17
N PRO A 431 8.17 19.92 -4.69
CA PRO A 431 9.59 20.28 -4.76
C PRO A 431 10.29 20.45 -3.41
N THR A 432 9.53 20.72 -2.35
CA THR A 432 10.03 20.82 -0.95
C THR A 432 9.61 19.62 -0.10
N PHE A 433 9.21 18.51 -0.75
CA PHE A 433 8.73 17.28 -0.12
C PHE A 433 7.53 17.48 0.85
N GLY A 434 6.78 18.56 0.66
CA GLY A 434 5.64 18.92 1.51
C GLY A 434 4.36 18.16 1.15
N LEU A 435 3.53 17.96 2.17
CA LEU A 435 2.19 17.40 2.02
C LEU A 435 1.24 17.89 3.13
N VAL A 436 -0.07 17.79 2.90
CA VAL A 436 -1.07 17.80 3.97
C VAL A 436 -1.44 16.35 4.27
N ALA A 437 -1.48 15.99 5.56
CA ALA A 437 -1.82 14.64 6.01
C ALA A 437 -2.85 14.66 7.15
N ALA A 438 -3.92 13.88 7.05
CA ALA A 438 -4.91 13.67 8.11
C ALA A 438 -4.83 12.21 8.58
N SER A 439 -4.88 11.97 9.90
CA SER A 439 -4.75 10.61 10.47
C SER A 439 -6.09 10.15 11.05
N GLY A 440 -6.44 8.89 10.79
CA GLY A 440 -7.65 8.24 11.30
C GLY A 440 -8.88 8.42 10.43
N PRO A 441 -9.97 7.69 10.76
CA PRO A 441 -11.15 7.61 9.93
C PRO A 441 -11.86 8.96 9.75
N PRO A 442 -12.63 9.15 8.66
CA PRO A 442 -13.39 10.38 8.43
C PRO A 442 -14.42 10.59 9.53
N TRP A 443 -14.60 11.86 9.91
CA TRP A 443 -15.52 12.29 10.97
C TRP A 443 -16.30 13.57 10.61
N ASP A 444 -16.21 13.99 9.34
CA ASP A 444 -16.76 15.26 8.83
C ASP A 444 -18.29 15.23 8.66
N ASN A 445 -18.87 14.07 8.33
CA ASN A 445 -20.32 13.86 8.17
C ASN A 445 -20.83 12.61 8.92
N VAL A 446 -19.97 11.97 9.71
CA VAL A 446 -20.19 10.70 10.42
C VAL A 446 -19.56 10.80 11.81
N PRO A 447 -20.07 10.09 12.83
CA PRO A 447 -19.52 10.22 14.19
C PRO A 447 -18.03 9.81 14.23
N PRO A 448 -17.18 10.54 14.97
CA PRO A 448 -15.78 10.16 15.17
C PRO A 448 -15.62 8.71 15.63
N PHE A 449 -14.62 8.02 15.10
CA PHE A 449 -14.29 6.67 15.55
C PHE A 449 -13.69 6.72 16.96
N ARG A 450 -14.14 5.81 17.83
CA ARG A 450 -13.62 5.65 19.19
C ARG A 450 -13.51 4.16 19.53
N TRP A 451 -12.33 3.68 19.90
CA TRP A 451 -12.11 2.27 20.22
C TRP A 451 -13.07 1.76 21.30
N SER A 452 -13.09 2.38 22.47
CA SER A 452 -13.84 1.94 23.67
C SER A 452 -15.35 1.81 23.50
N THR A 453 -15.96 2.53 22.54
CA THR A 453 -17.41 2.49 22.27
C THR A 453 -17.76 1.90 20.91
N SER A 454 -16.78 1.38 20.18
CA SER A 454 -16.99 0.77 18.86
C SER A 454 -17.19 -0.74 18.94
N PRO A 455 -17.71 -1.38 17.87
CA PRO A 455 -17.65 -2.84 17.69
C PRO A 455 -16.23 -3.42 17.70
N CYS A 456 -15.20 -2.56 17.66
CA CYS A 456 -13.78 -2.92 17.58
C CYS A 456 -13.08 -2.90 18.95
N ALA A 457 -13.80 -2.59 20.05
CA ALA A 457 -13.24 -2.40 21.39
C ALA A 457 -12.40 -3.58 21.92
N SER A 458 -12.67 -4.81 21.45
CA SER A 458 -11.97 -6.03 21.86
C SER A 458 -10.69 -6.35 21.06
N LEU A 459 -10.42 -5.62 19.97
CA LEU A 459 -9.21 -5.80 19.16
C LEU A 459 -8.01 -5.14 19.84
N LEU A 460 -6.81 -5.68 19.66
CA LEU A 460 -5.59 -5.07 20.20
C LEU A 460 -5.21 -3.81 19.38
N HIS A 461 -4.95 -2.72 20.09
CA HIS A 461 -4.70 -1.39 19.54
C HIS A 461 -3.69 -0.60 20.39
N MET A 462 -2.59 -1.24 20.79
CA MET A 462 -1.50 -0.64 21.57
C MET A 462 -0.97 0.64 20.89
N GLY A 463 -0.75 1.69 21.68
CA GLY A 463 -0.27 2.99 21.21
C GLY A 463 -1.29 3.82 20.44
N HIS A 464 -2.52 3.32 20.20
CA HIS A 464 -3.57 4.11 19.58
C HIS A 464 -4.24 5.06 20.58
N PRO A 465 -4.56 6.31 20.16
CA PRO A 465 -5.59 7.12 20.80
C PRO A 465 -6.94 6.38 20.84
N ASP A 466 -7.69 6.50 21.94
CA ASP A 466 -9.07 5.96 22.01
C ASP A 466 -9.97 6.65 20.97
N LEU A 467 -10.02 7.98 20.99
CA LEU A 467 -10.83 8.82 20.11
C LEU A 467 -10.01 9.39 18.94
N TRP A 468 -10.55 9.28 17.72
CA TRP A 468 -9.91 9.74 16.48
C TRP A 468 -10.62 10.98 15.91
N THR A 469 -10.14 12.15 16.31
CA THR A 469 -10.63 13.48 15.87
C THR A 469 -9.49 14.39 15.41
N PHE A 470 -8.44 13.82 14.80
CA PHE A 470 -7.27 14.58 14.36
C PHE A 470 -7.61 15.46 13.15
N PRO A 471 -7.27 16.76 13.16
CA PRO A 471 -7.35 17.60 11.98
C PRO A 471 -6.23 17.26 10.98
N PRO A 472 -6.35 17.69 9.72
CA PRO A 472 -5.23 17.67 8.78
C PRO A 472 -4.06 18.52 9.29
N VAL A 473 -2.83 18.02 9.17
CA VAL A 473 -1.60 18.75 9.47
C VAL A 473 -0.81 19.01 8.19
N LYS A 474 -0.15 20.17 8.11
CA LYS A 474 0.85 20.43 7.07
C LYS A 474 2.18 19.84 7.51
N VAL A 475 2.81 19.10 6.62
CA VAL A 475 4.12 18.48 6.82
C VAL A 475 5.10 19.22 5.94
N HIS A 476 6.09 19.81 6.58
CA HIS A 476 7.23 20.48 5.97
C HIS A 476 8.49 19.87 6.55
N TRP A 477 9.55 19.84 5.75
CA TRP A 477 10.86 19.38 6.16
C TRP A 477 11.82 20.53 5.90
N ASP A 478 12.33 21.13 6.98
CA ASP A 478 13.24 22.28 6.94
C ASP A 478 14.64 21.89 6.41
#